data_AF-H6N7K3-F1
#
_entry.id   AF-H6N7K3-F1
#
_cell.length_a   1.000
_cell.length_b   1.000
_cell.length_c   1.000
_cell.angle_alpha   90.00
_cell.angle_beta   90.00
_cell.angle_gamma   90.00
#
_symmetry.space_group_name_H-M   'P 1'
#
loop_
_entity.id
_entity.type
_entity.pdbx_description
1 polymer ?
#
loop_
_entity_poly.entity_id
_entity_poly.type
_entity_poly.pdbx_seq_one_letter_code
_entity_poly.pdbx_strand_id
1 'polypeptide(L)'
;MGSPLLKGLLGVAAVGGVSTGGFFAYKSFQPKTVRDVLIGKGLTIVNFSSVGSWKVIAMSNKDNDAFFTFLGIEKSSDRKIAGVKLKEKCESLLGTSVKDEKYENLLSKAKLWCLQPTPKNLEEKLLIDEFETDLSENEFKNVYKMLEQDNTFKSDIEATKGNETENGKKVKAWCTEEFKKPANSSLEKAKIRCTTPAKNIGEVLKNSKLNLISSSGGWTNKYKSLKSGTVDTALSNDISPSGSPDTSTDEAGGTALSNWCNTEIGKEIHSLSGNYNDHLNKVKKRCV
;
A
#
# COMPACT_ATOMS: atom_id res chain seq x y z
N MET A 1 -21.25 43.79 -37.36
CA MET A 1 -20.46 42.74 -38.02
C MET A 1 -20.76 41.43 -37.29
N GLY A 2 -21.71 40.66 -37.83
CA GLY A 2 -22.20 39.41 -37.24
C GLY A 2 -21.64 38.20 -37.98
N SER A 3 -21.41 37.12 -37.22
CA SER A 3 -20.98 35.80 -37.68
C SER A 3 -22.00 35.11 -38.61
N PRO A 4 -21.58 34.04 -39.30
CA PRO A 4 -22.09 32.70 -38.94
C PRO A 4 -20.98 31.63 -38.99
N LEU A 5 -20.81 30.70 -38.04
CA LEU A 5 -21.66 29.56 -37.68
C LEU A 5 -22.07 28.70 -38.88
N LEU A 6 -21.15 27.81 -39.33
CA LEU A 6 -21.45 26.76 -40.30
C LEU A 6 -21.83 25.47 -39.56
N LYS A 7 -23.13 25.21 -39.49
CA LYS A 7 -23.73 23.89 -39.24
C LYS A 7 -23.92 23.18 -40.59
N GLY A 8 -23.65 21.88 -40.62
CA GLY A 8 -24.03 20.96 -41.70
C GLY A 8 -23.01 19.82 -41.81
N LEU A 9 -23.36 18.56 -42.05
CA LEU A 9 -24.65 17.92 -42.32
C LEU A 9 -24.40 16.40 -42.11
N LEU A 10 -25.29 15.70 -41.40
CA LEU A 10 -25.43 14.25 -41.50
C LEU A 10 -26.15 13.93 -42.81
N GLY A 11 -25.60 13.04 -43.63
CA GLY A 11 -26.21 12.56 -44.87
C GLY A 11 -25.70 11.17 -45.24
N VAL A 12 -26.64 10.27 -45.51
CA VAL A 12 -26.52 8.80 -45.57
C VAL A 12 -26.07 8.30 -46.94
N ALA A 13 -25.20 7.28 -46.92
CA ALA A 13 -24.93 6.21 -47.89
C ALA A 13 -24.81 6.52 -49.40
N ALA A 14 -23.60 6.29 -49.95
CA ALA A 14 -23.43 5.70 -51.27
C ALA A 14 -22.15 4.86 -51.33
N VAL A 15 -22.28 3.71 -51.98
CA VAL A 15 -21.36 2.59 -52.13
C VAL A 15 -20.29 2.93 -53.16
N GLY A 16 -19.03 2.52 -52.94
CA GLY A 16 -18.01 2.44 -54.00
C GLY A 16 -17.03 3.62 -54.04
N GLY A 17 -15.99 3.55 -53.23
CA GLY A 17 -14.87 4.49 -53.28
C GLY A 17 -13.96 4.28 -52.09
N VAL A 18 -13.07 3.28 -52.15
CA VAL A 18 -11.97 3.18 -51.20
C VAL A 18 -11.04 4.35 -51.53
N SER A 19 -11.29 5.51 -50.91
CA SER A 19 -10.30 6.57 -50.90
C SER A 19 -9.02 5.96 -50.32
N THR A 20 -7.91 6.13 -51.02
CA THR A 20 -6.61 5.58 -50.61
C THR A 20 -6.28 5.95 -49.16
N GLY A 21 -6.78 7.08 -48.66
CA GLY A 21 -6.70 7.49 -47.25
C GLY A 21 -7.41 6.56 -46.24
N GLY A 22 -8.56 5.99 -46.58
CA GLY A 22 -9.29 5.04 -45.71
C GLY A 22 -8.59 3.69 -45.58
N PHE A 23 -7.91 3.22 -46.64
CA PHE A 23 -7.11 2.00 -46.62
C PHE A 23 -5.83 2.16 -45.78
N PHE A 24 -5.18 3.33 -45.84
CA PHE A 24 -4.03 3.64 -44.98
C PHE A 24 -4.43 3.80 -43.51
N ALA A 25 -5.58 4.41 -43.21
CA ALA A 25 -6.13 4.44 -41.86
C ALA A 25 -6.43 3.01 -41.37
N TYR A 26 -7.13 2.19 -42.16
CA TYR A 26 -7.46 0.80 -41.80
C TYR A 26 -6.22 -0.07 -41.57
N LYS A 27 -5.18 0.02 -42.41
CA LYS A 27 -3.91 -0.70 -42.21
C LYS A 27 -3.11 -0.19 -41.01
N SER A 28 -3.21 1.11 -40.68
CA SER A 28 -2.51 1.68 -39.52
C SER A 28 -3.18 1.29 -38.20
N PHE A 29 -4.50 1.07 -38.21
CA PHE A 29 -5.27 0.58 -37.05
C PHE A 29 -5.33 -0.95 -36.93
N GLN A 30 -4.65 -1.71 -37.81
CA GLN A 30 -4.55 -3.15 -37.60
C GLN A 30 -3.74 -3.44 -36.34
N PRO A 31 -4.30 -4.20 -35.40
CA PRO A 31 -3.60 -4.52 -34.17
C PRO A 31 -2.32 -5.30 -34.51
N LYS A 32 -1.19 -4.82 -34.00
CA LYS A 32 0.12 -5.41 -34.30
C LYS A 32 0.52 -6.42 -33.23
N THR A 33 0.01 -6.22 -32.03
CA THR A 33 0.36 -7.00 -30.85
C THR A 33 -0.87 -7.57 -30.15
N VAL A 34 -0.67 -8.55 -29.27
CA VAL A 34 -1.72 -9.07 -28.37
C VAL A 34 -2.37 -7.92 -27.58
N ARG A 35 -1.56 -6.96 -27.11
CA ARG A 35 -2.04 -5.75 -26.42
C ARG A 35 -3.07 -4.97 -27.24
N ASP A 36 -2.74 -4.66 -28.49
CA ASP A 36 -3.62 -3.88 -29.37
C ASP A 36 -4.96 -4.59 -29.60
N VAL A 37 -4.93 -5.92 -29.70
CA VAL A 37 -6.14 -6.74 -29.87
C VAL A 37 -7.03 -6.70 -28.62
N LEU A 38 -6.44 -6.79 -27.43
CA LEU A 38 -7.21 -6.74 -26.18
C LEU A 38 -7.84 -5.36 -25.98
N ILE A 39 -7.08 -4.29 -26.20
CA ILE A 39 -7.57 -2.91 -26.11
C ILE A 39 -8.65 -2.65 -27.17
N GLY A 40 -8.44 -3.12 -28.40
CA GLY A 40 -9.43 -3.04 -29.48
C GLY A 40 -10.74 -3.77 -29.17
N LYS A 41 -10.73 -4.74 -28.25
CA LYS A 41 -11.92 -5.44 -27.73
C LYS A 41 -12.55 -4.76 -26.50
N GLY A 42 -12.04 -3.59 -26.10
CA GLY A 42 -12.50 -2.86 -24.92
C GLY A 42 -12.03 -3.47 -23.59
N LEU A 43 -11.05 -4.38 -23.62
CA LEU A 43 -10.51 -5.00 -22.41
C LEU A 43 -9.43 -4.10 -21.80
N THR A 44 -9.47 -3.95 -20.49
CA THR A 44 -8.46 -3.17 -19.75
C THR A 44 -7.33 -4.09 -19.33
N ILE A 45 -6.11 -3.75 -19.74
CA ILE A 45 -4.89 -4.47 -19.34
C ILE A 45 -4.47 -4.00 -17.96
N VAL A 46 -3.91 -4.91 -17.16
CA VAL A 46 -3.39 -4.57 -15.83
C VAL A 46 -2.37 -3.42 -15.92
N ASN A 47 -2.44 -2.49 -14.98
CA ASN A 47 -1.43 -1.45 -14.85
C ASN A 47 -0.07 -2.07 -14.43
N PHE A 48 0.94 -1.98 -15.30
CA PHE A 48 2.28 -2.48 -15.02
C PHE A 48 3.01 -1.73 -13.90
N SER A 49 2.60 -0.50 -13.58
CA SER A 49 3.12 0.27 -12.45
C SER A 49 2.47 -0.12 -11.12
N SER A 50 1.32 -0.79 -11.14
CA SER A 50 0.66 -1.36 -9.97
C SER A 50 1.30 -2.69 -9.62
N VAL A 51 1.55 -2.96 -8.33
CA VAL A 51 1.93 -4.30 -7.83
C VAL A 51 0.69 -5.02 -7.33
N GLY A 52 -0.24 -4.27 -6.74
CA GLY A 52 -1.51 -4.70 -6.19
C GLY A 52 -2.36 -5.58 -7.09
N SER A 53 -2.59 -5.12 -8.33
CA SER A 53 -3.43 -5.83 -9.29
C SER A 53 -2.87 -7.22 -9.63
N TRP A 54 -1.54 -7.36 -9.71
CA TRP A 54 -0.89 -8.65 -9.95
C TRP A 54 -1.01 -9.59 -8.75
N LYS A 55 -0.91 -9.06 -7.52
CA LYS A 55 -1.16 -9.84 -6.29
C LYS A 55 -2.58 -10.39 -6.26
N VAL A 56 -3.57 -9.62 -6.67
CA VAL A 56 -4.97 -10.08 -6.72
C VAL A 56 -5.17 -11.23 -7.71
N ILE A 57 -4.59 -11.14 -8.90
CA ILE A 57 -4.67 -12.23 -9.89
C ILE A 57 -4.00 -13.49 -9.34
N ALA A 58 -2.81 -13.34 -8.75
CA ALA A 58 -2.09 -14.46 -8.14
C ALA A 58 -2.89 -15.09 -6.99
N MET A 59 -3.43 -14.28 -6.08
CA MET A 59 -4.26 -14.72 -4.96
C MET A 59 -5.52 -15.47 -5.43
N SER A 60 -6.18 -14.96 -6.47
CA SER A 60 -7.37 -15.58 -7.06
C SER A 60 -7.09 -16.92 -7.75
N ASN A 61 -5.81 -17.20 -8.08
CA ASN A 61 -5.38 -18.39 -8.80
C ASN A 61 -4.44 -19.28 -7.97
N LYS A 62 -4.39 -19.10 -6.65
CA LYS A 62 -3.50 -19.86 -5.74
C LYS A 62 -3.66 -21.38 -5.84
N ASP A 63 -4.83 -21.85 -6.26
CA ASP A 63 -5.13 -23.28 -6.40
C ASP A 63 -5.11 -23.78 -7.86
N ASN A 64 -4.83 -22.90 -8.84
CA ASN A 64 -4.90 -23.20 -10.27
C ASN A 64 -3.54 -23.67 -10.81
N ASP A 65 -3.40 -24.97 -11.08
CA ASP A 65 -2.11 -25.54 -11.54
C ASP A 65 -1.69 -25.02 -12.94
N ALA A 66 -2.66 -24.69 -13.81
CA ALA A 66 -2.38 -24.10 -15.12
C ALA A 66 -1.77 -22.70 -14.99
N PHE A 67 -2.14 -21.95 -13.94
CA PHE A 67 -1.56 -20.65 -13.63
C PHE A 67 -0.09 -20.79 -13.22
N PHE A 68 0.25 -21.68 -12.29
CA PHE A 68 1.64 -21.89 -11.88
C PHE A 68 2.51 -22.47 -13.00
N THR A 69 1.95 -23.37 -13.82
CA THR A 69 2.61 -23.86 -15.03
C THR A 69 2.94 -22.73 -16.00
N PHE A 70 2.03 -21.76 -16.17
CA PHE A 70 2.28 -20.58 -17.00
C PHE A 70 3.38 -19.68 -16.44
N LEU A 71 3.41 -19.49 -15.13
CA LEU A 71 4.45 -18.73 -14.46
C LEU A 71 5.82 -19.42 -14.52
N GLY A 72 5.85 -20.75 -14.62
CA GLY A 72 7.07 -21.55 -14.59
C GLY A 72 7.68 -21.60 -13.19
N ILE A 73 6.84 -21.59 -12.16
CA ILE A 73 7.24 -21.68 -10.75
C ILE A 73 6.42 -22.77 -10.05
N GLU A 74 6.95 -23.30 -8.95
CA GLU A 74 6.20 -24.21 -8.10
C GLU A 74 4.99 -23.53 -7.48
N LYS A 75 3.96 -24.32 -7.18
CA LYS A 75 2.74 -23.84 -6.51
C LYS A 75 3.14 -23.25 -5.16
N SER A 76 2.83 -21.96 -4.98
CA SER A 76 3.21 -21.20 -3.79
C SER A 76 2.03 -20.37 -3.32
N SER A 77 1.91 -20.23 -2.00
CA SER A 77 0.97 -19.29 -1.37
C SER A 77 1.48 -17.85 -1.36
N ASP A 78 2.74 -17.61 -1.74
CA ASP A 78 3.32 -16.28 -1.79
C ASP A 78 2.84 -15.53 -3.05
N ARG A 79 1.78 -14.74 -2.86
CA ARG A 79 1.20 -13.88 -3.90
C ARG A 79 2.14 -12.77 -4.37
N LYS A 80 3.16 -12.37 -3.60
CA LYS A 80 4.15 -11.35 -4.02
C LYS A 80 5.06 -11.95 -5.08
N ILE A 81 5.62 -13.13 -4.83
CA ILE A 81 6.48 -13.83 -5.79
C ILE A 81 5.70 -14.14 -7.07
N ALA A 82 4.51 -14.74 -6.93
CA ALA A 82 3.66 -15.08 -8.06
C ALA A 82 3.21 -13.83 -8.85
N GLY A 83 2.89 -12.73 -8.16
CA GLY A 83 2.52 -11.46 -8.78
C GLY A 83 3.64 -10.84 -9.61
N VAL A 84 4.89 -10.84 -9.10
CA VAL A 84 6.06 -10.35 -9.85
C VAL A 84 6.30 -11.20 -11.10
N LYS A 85 6.26 -12.53 -10.97
CA LYS A 85 6.44 -13.44 -12.11
C LYS A 85 5.32 -13.29 -13.14
N LEU A 86 4.09 -13.09 -12.69
CA LEU A 86 2.96 -12.84 -13.57
C LEU A 86 3.15 -11.55 -14.36
N LYS A 87 3.57 -10.47 -13.71
CA LYS A 87 3.88 -9.20 -14.38
C LYS A 87 4.91 -9.41 -15.50
N GLU A 88 6.05 -10.03 -15.19
CA GLU A 88 7.10 -10.33 -16.18
C GLU A 88 6.57 -11.14 -17.39
N LYS A 89 5.79 -12.19 -17.12
CA LYS A 89 5.19 -13.02 -18.17
C LYS A 89 4.21 -12.25 -19.03
N CYS A 90 3.37 -11.42 -18.42
CA CYS A 90 2.40 -10.60 -19.13
C CYS A 90 3.06 -9.48 -19.95
N GLU A 91 4.17 -8.88 -19.49
CA GLU A 91 4.93 -7.90 -20.29
C GLU A 91 5.41 -8.51 -21.60
N SER A 92 6.03 -9.70 -21.53
CA SER A 92 6.50 -10.43 -22.71
C SER A 92 5.36 -10.84 -23.64
N LEU A 93 4.28 -11.38 -23.06
CA LEU A 93 3.15 -11.92 -23.83
C LEU A 93 2.39 -10.82 -24.57
N LEU A 94 2.16 -9.68 -23.92
CA LEU A 94 1.40 -8.58 -24.51
C LEU A 94 2.14 -7.92 -25.67
N GLY A 95 3.48 -7.98 -25.68
CA GLY A 95 4.33 -7.52 -26.78
C GLY A 95 4.40 -8.47 -27.96
N THR A 96 3.83 -9.69 -27.88
CA THR A 96 3.89 -10.66 -28.97
C THR A 96 3.08 -10.19 -30.18
N SER A 97 3.66 -10.38 -31.38
CA SER A 97 3.06 -10.03 -32.66
C SER A 97 1.86 -10.91 -32.99
N VAL A 98 0.86 -10.34 -33.67
CA VAL A 98 -0.28 -11.09 -34.23
C VAL A 98 0.11 -12.11 -35.31
N LYS A 99 1.34 -12.02 -35.83
CA LYS A 99 1.89 -12.96 -36.82
C LYS A 99 2.61 -14.16 -36.20
N ASP A 100 2.70 -14.20 -34.86
CA ASP A 100 3.34 -15.30 -34.17
C ASP A 100 2.53 -16.59 -34.34
N GLU A 101 3.20 -17.72 -34.58
CA GLU A 101 2.54 -19.02 -34.77
C GLU A 101 1.74 -19.46 -33.55
N LYS A 102 2.13 -19.00 -32.35
CA LYS A 102 1.46 -19.30 -31.07
C LYS A 102 0.47 -18.21 -30.66
N TYR A 103 0.17 -17.26 -31.54
CA TYR A 103 -0.65 -16.09 -31.25
C TYR A 103 -1.97 -16.42 -30.53
N GLU A 104 -2.75 -17.38 -31.02
CA GLU A 104 -4.05 -17.71 -30.42
C GLU A 104 -3.93 -18.27 -28.99
N ASN A 105 -2.90 -19.11 -28.75
CA ASN A 105 -2.61 -19.64 -27.42
C ASN A 105 -2.20 -18.52 -26.45
N LEU A 106 -1.34 -17.61 -26.92
CA LEU A 106 -0.87 -16.47 -26.14
C LEU A 106 -2.00 -15.48 -25.85
N LEU A 107 -2.83 -15.14 -26.85
CA LEU A 107 -4.00 -14.28 -26.67
C LEU A 107 -4.97 -14.87 -25.64
N SER A 108 -5.20 -16.18 -25.68
CA SER A 108 -6.06 -16.87 -24.69
C SER A 108 -5.50 -16.72 -23.27
N LYS A 109 -4.20 -16.96 -23.07
CA LYS A 109 -3.52 -16.75 -21.77
C LYS A 109 -3.55 -15.28 -21.32
N ALA A 110 -3.39 -14.35 -22.25
CA ALA A 110 -3.48 -12.90 -21.98
C ALA A 110 -4.83 -12.51 -21.39
N LYS A 111 -5.92 -13.03 -21.97
CA LYS A 111 -7.29 -12.78 -21.51
C LYS A 111 -7.54 -13.33 -20.11
N LEU A 112 -6.86 -14.42 -19.75
CA LEU A 112 -7.02 -15.04 -18.43
C LEU A 112 -6.28 -14.28 -17.33
N TRP A 113 -5.05 -13.83 -17.59
CA TRP A 113 -4.14 -13.40 -16.51
C TRP A 113 -3.49 -12.03 -16.68
N CYS A 114 -3.68 -11.35 -17.81
CA CYS A 114 -3.07 -10.04 -18.07
C CYS A 114 -4.09 -8.89 -18.13
N LEU A 115 -5.35 -9.15 -17.75
CA LEU A 115 -6.41 -8.16 -17.68
C LEU A 115 -6.58 -7.61 -16.26
N GLN A 116 -6.97 -6.34 -16.16
CA GLN A 116 -7.23 -5.67 -14.89
C GLN A 116 -8.30 -6.45 -14.10
N PRO A 117 -8.00 -6.95 -12.90
CA PRO A 117 -8.98 -7.66 -12.10
C PRO A 117 -10.06 -6.71 -11.59
N THR A 118 -11.29 -7.22 -11.50
CA THR A 118 -12.37 -6.54 -10.78
C THR A 118 -12.41 -7.11 -9.36
N PRO A 119 -12.25 -6.28 -8.31
CA PRO A 119 -12.22 -6.78 -6.94
C PRO A 119 -13.59 -7.31 -6.54
N LYS A 120 -13.62 -8.50 -5.96
CA LYS A 120 -14.83 -9.16 -5.44
C LYS A 120 -15.10 -8.76 -3.99
N ASN A 121 -14.03 -8.55 -3.22
CA ASN A 121 -14.10 -8.31 -1.79
C ASN A 121 -13.17 -7.16 -1.36
N LEU A 122 -13.21 -6.80 -0.07
CA LEU A 122 -12.42 -5.69 0.45
C LEU A 122 -10.91 -5.95 0.40
N GLU A 123 -10.46 -7.19 0.60
CA GLU A 123 -9.02 -7.52 0.51
C GLU A 123 -8.48 -7.28 -0.89
N GLU A 124 -9.16 -7.80 -1.91
CA GLU A 124 -8.78 -7.59 -3.31
C GLU A 124 -8.77 -6.10 -3.66
N LYS A 125 -9.73 -5.34 -3.15
CA LYS A 125 -9.79 -3.91 -3.38
C LYS A 125 -8.62 -3.17 -2.72
N LEU A 126 -8.32 -3.49 -1.47
CA LEU A 126 -7.17 -2.91 -0.75
C LEU A 126 -5.86 -3.21 -1.48
N LEU A 127 -5.67 -4.44 -1.96
CA LEU A 127 -4.50 -4.81 -2.72
C LEU A 127 -4.40 -4.00 -4.02
N ILE A 128 -5.48 -3.88 -4.80
CA ILE A 128 -5.51 -3.06 -6.02
C ILE A 128 -5.17 -1.59 -5.71
N ASP A 129 -5.63 -1.07 -4.58
CA ASP A 129 -5.30 0.27 -4.08
C ASP A 129 -3.88 0.36 -3.47
N GLU A 130 -3.04 -0.67 -3.67
CA GLU A 130 -1.64 -0.79 -3.23
C GLU A 130 -1.45 -0.88 -1.70
N PHE A 131 -2.49 -1.25 -0.96
CA PHE A 131 -2.36 -1.58 0.46
C PHE A 131 -1.96 -3.03 0.66
N GLU A 132 -0.88 -3.26 1.42
CA GLU A 132 -0.47 -4.62 1.79
C GLU A 132 -1.37 -5.16 2.91
N THR A 133 -1.89 -6.36 2.72
CA THR A 133 -2.79 -7.04 3.67
C THR A 133 -2.20 -8.30 4.30
N ASP A 134 -1.03 -8.78 3.82
CA ASP A 134 -0.31 -9.91 4.43
C ASP A 134 0.53 -9.41 5.62
N LEU A 135 -0.15 -9.17 6.74
CA LEU A 135 0.50 -8.69 7.96
C LEU A 135 1.08 -9.84 8.79
N SER A 136 2.27 -9.63 9.31
CA SER A 136 2.89 -10.43 10.35
C SER A 136 2.17 -10.26 11.70
N GLU A 137 2.45 -11.17 12.63
CA GLU A 137 1.88 -11.11 13.97
C GLU A 137 2.24 -9.81 14.71
N ASN A 138 3.49 -9.36 14.59
CA ASN A 138 3.95 -8.11 15.20
C ASN A 138 3.28 -6.88 14.59
N GLU A 139 2.98 -6.88 13.28
CA GLU A 139 2.21 -5.81 12.65
C GLU A 139 0.79 -5.75 13.20
N PHE A 140 0.11 -6.88 13.39
CA PHE A 140 -1.19 -6.88 14.06
C PHE A 140 -1.12 -6.39 15.51
N LYS A 141 -0.04 -6.72 16.25
CA LYS A 141 0.20 -6.15 17.59
C LYS A 141 0.40 -4.64 17.54
N ASN A 142 1.11 -4.12 16.52
CA ASN A 142 1.26 -2.68 16.31
C ASN A 142 -0.10 -2.01 16.06
N VAL A 143 -0.94 -2.57 15.18
CA VAL A 143 -2.29 -2.04 14.92
C VAL A 143 -3.08 -1.95 16.23
N TYR A 144 -3.10 -3.05 17.00
CA TYR A 144 -3.80 -3.05 18.28
C TYR A 144 -3.27 -1.94 19.20
N LYS A 145 -1.95 -1.85 19.35
CA LYS A 145 -1.32 -0.86 20.24
C LYS A 145 -1.60 0.58 19.83
N MET A 146 -1.67 0.86 18.52
CA MET A 146 -2.00 2.19 18.01
C MET A 146 -3.46 2.57 18.24
N LEU A 147 -4.36 1.60 18.19
CA LEU A 147 -5.81 1.81 18.23
C LEU A 147 -6.46 1.43 19.57
N GLU A 148 -5.69 0.96 20.55
CA GLU A 148 -6.22 0.47 21.84
C GLU A 148 -6.97 1.55 22.64
N GLN A 149 -6.85 2.82 22.30
CA GLN A 149 -7.58 3.91 22.97
C GLN A 149 -8.91 4.26 22.26
N ASP A 150 -9.15 3.70 21.06
CA ASP A 150 -10.42 3.84 20.36
C ASP A 150 -11.41 2.78 20.89
N ASN A 151 -12.44 3.25 21.61
CA ASN A 151 -13.48 2.39 22.17
C ASN A 151 -14.27 1.63 21.11
N THR A 152 -14.46 2.21 19.92
CA THR A 152 -15.16 1.54 18.82
C THR A 152 -14.31 0.42 18.24
N PHE A 153 -13.00 0.63 18.12
CA PHE A 153 -12.06 -0.42 17.75
C PHE A 153 -12.07 -1.55 18.78
N LYS A 154 -11.89 -1.25 20.07
CA LYS A 154 -11.94 -2.26 21.14
C LYS A 154 -13.22 -3.09 21.11
N SER A 155 -14.38 -2.42 21.03
CA SER A 155 -15.67 -3.10 20.96
C SER A 155 -15.80 -4.01 19.74
N ASP A 156 -15.36 -3.54 18.55
CA ASP A 156 -15.40 -4.34 17.32
C ASP A 156 -14.52 -5.60 17.45
N ILE A 157 -13.31 -5.45 18.02
CA ILE A 157 -12.35 -6.55 18.19
C ILE A 157 -12.83 -7.55 19.25
N GLU A 158 -13.41 -7.08 20.37
CA GLU A 158 -13.95 -7.94 21.44
C GLU A 158 -15.21 -8.69 21.01
N ALA A 159 -16.04 -8.10 20.14
CA ALA A 159 -17.22 -8.76 19.59
C ALA A 159 -16.87 -9.83 18.53
N THR A 160 -15.62 -9.90 18.09
CA THR A 160 -15.17 -10.88 17.09
C THR A 160 -15.20 -12.28 17.68
N LYS A 161 -15.96 -13.18 17.05
CA LYS A 161 -16.04 -14.59 17.48
C LYS A 161 -14.68 -15.27 17.30
N GLY A 162 -14.12 -15.80 18.38
CA GLY A 162 -12.87 -16.56 18.36
C GLY A 162 -12.37 -16.88 19.77
N ASN A 163 -11.46 -17.86 19.86
CA ASN A 163 -10.81 -18.25 21.12
C ASN A 163 -9.47 -17.53 21.34
N GLU A 164 -9.16 -16.55 20.52
CA GLU A 164 -7.88 -15.83 20.57
C GLU A 164 -7.81 -14.97 21.83
N THR A 165 -6.83 -15.26 22.68
CA THR A 165 -6.59 -14.50 23.91
C THR A 165 -5.65 -13.31 23.66
N GLU A 166 -4.82 -13.40 22.63
CA GLU A 166 -3.85 -12.37 22.29
C GLU A 166 -4.45 -11.28 21.38
N ASN A 167 -4.29 -10.04 21.81
CA ASN A 167 -4.88 -8.87 21.16
C ASN A 167 -4.55 -8.75 19.66
N GLY A 168 -3.29 -8.99 19.26
CA GLY A 168 -2.91 -8.99 17.84
C GLY A 168 -3.64 -10.07 17.03
N LYS A 169 -3.84 -11.26 17.60
CA LYS A 169 -4.57 -12.34 16.94
C LYS A 169 -6.07 -12.03 16.81
N LYS A 170 -6.66 -11.33 17.77
CA LYS A 170 -8.04 -10.83 17.66
C LYS A 170 -8.20 -9.84 16.50
N VAL A 171 -7.24 -8.92 16.32
CA VAL A 171 -7.24 -8.01 15.16
C VAL A 171 -7.14 -8.80 13.86
N LYS A 172 -6.25 -9.79 13.78
CA LYS A 172 -6.13 -10.67 12.61
C LYS A 172 -7.44 -11.40 12.29
N ALA A 173 -8.12 -11.93 13.31
CA ALA A 173 -9.40 -12.60 13.15
C ALA A 173 -10.47 -11.64 12.62
N TRP A 174 -10.55 -10.43 13.18
CA TRP A 174 -11.48 -9.40 12.71
C TRP A 174 -11.21 -9.05 11.23
N CYS A 175 -9.95 -8.84 10.87
CA CYS A 175 -9.56 -8.54 9.49
C CYS A 175 -9.94 -9.67 8.51
N THR A 176 -9.81 -10.93 8.93
CA THR A 176 -10.17 -12.09 8.11
C THR A 176 -11.66 -12.10 7.76
N GLU A 177 -12.53 -11.69 8.69
CA GLU A 177 -13.97 -11.55 8.41
C GLU A 177 -14.28 -10.27 7.63
N GLU A 178 -13.62 -9.16 7.95
CA GLU A 178 -13.81 -7.89 7.26
C GLU A 178 -13.45 -7.98 5.77
N PHE A 179 -12.36 -8.67 5.45
CA PHE A 179 -11.89 -8.90 4.09
C PHE A 179 -12.87 -9.63 3.19
N LYS A 180 -13.76 -10.46 3.74
CA LYS A 180 -14.77 -11.20 2.98
C LYS A 180 -15.93 -10.31 2.52
N LYS A 181 -16.07 -9.09 3.07
CA LYS A 181 -17.15 -8.18 2.68
C LYS A 181 -17.04 -7.78 1.21
N PRO A 182 -18.17 -7.51 0.53
CA PRO A 182 -18.17 -7.08 -0.86
C PRO A 182 -17.31 -5.83 -1.12
N ALA A 183 -16.68 -5.74 -2.29
CA ALA A 183 -15.76 -4.65 -2.67
C ALA A 183 -16.40 -3.24 -2.71
N ASN A 184 -17.74 -3.13 -2.67
CA ASN A 184 -18.47 -1.87 -2.56
C ASN A 184 -18.75 -1.45 -1.10
N SER A 185 -18.35 -2.27 -0.12
CA SER A 185 -18.48 -1.93 1.31
C SER A 185 -17.48 -0.82 1.70
N SER A 186 -17.69 -0.20 2.87
CA SER A 186 -16.77 0.81 3.39
C SER A 186 -15.37 0.23 3.64
N LEU A 187 -14.35 0.90 3.11
CA LEU A 187 -12.94 0.51 3.22
C LEU A 187 -12.25 1.12 4.45
N GLU A 188 -12.84 2.12 5.11
CA GLU A 188 -12.12 2.94 6.09
C GLU A 188 -11.56 2.13 7.25
N LYS A 189 -12.40 1.29 7.87
CA LYS A 189 -11.98 0.43 8.98
C LYS A 189 -10.96 -0.62 8.53
N ALA A 190 -11.22 -1.30 7.40
CA ALA A 190 -10.32 -2.32 6.87
C ALA A 190 -8.95 -1.73 6.51
N LYS A 191 -8.92 -0.54 5.90
CA LYS A 191 -7.69 0.16 5.56
C LYS A 191 -6.88 0.50 6.81
N ILE A 192 -7.50 1.03 7.85
CA ILE A 192 -6.79 1.44 9.08
C ILE A 192 -6.31 0.22 9.89
N ARG A 193 -7.07 -0.87 9.92
CA ARG A 193 -6.87 -1.98 10.85
C ARG A 193 -6.18 -3.20 10.23
N CYS A 194 -6.24 -3.34 8.91
CA CYS A 194 -5.85 -4.57 8.20
C CYS A 194 -4.81 -4.32 7.11
N THR A 195 -4.15 -3.18 7.15
CA THR A 195 -3.04 -2.87 6.24
C THR A 195 -1.80 -2.52 7.04
N THR A 196 -0.63 -2.53 6.38
CA THR A 196 0.67 -2.39 7.06
C THR A 196 0.70 -1.11 7.92
N PRO A 197 0.79 -1.25 9.26
CA PRO A 197 0.93 -0.10 10.14
C PRO A 197 2.37 0.42 10.11
N ALA A 198 2.58 1.61 10.67
CA ALA A 198 3.94 2.05 10.96
C ALA A 198 4.63 1.06 11.91
N LYS A 199 5.89 0.72 11.64
CA LYS A 199 6.66 -0.22 12.47
C LYS A 199 7.05 0.41 13.81
N ASN A 200 7.43 1.69 13.77
CA ASN A 200 7.96 2.45 14.89
C ASN A 200 7.53 3.92 14.81
N ILE A 201 7.81 4.68 15.87
CA ILE A 201 7.44 6.10 15.93
C ILE A 201 8.16 6.93 14.86
N GLY A 202 9.41 6.59 14.52
CA GLY A 202 10.15 7.27 13.47
C GLY A 202 9.41 7.25 12.12
N GLU A 203 8.83 6.11 11.77
CA GLU A 203 8.00 5.97 10.57
C GLU A 203 6.70 6.78 10.65
N VAL A 204 6.04 6.81 11.82
CA VAL A 204 4.84 7.66 12.04
C VAL A 204 5.16 9.14 11.80
N LEU A 205 6.30 9.62 12.32
CA LEU A 205 6.73 11.00 12.15
C LEU A 205 7.04 11.31 10.68
N LYS A 206 7.77 10.42 9.99
CA LYS A 206 8.08 10.54 8.57
C LYS A 206 6.81 10.60 7.71
N ASN A 207 5.85 9.71 7.96
CA ASN A 207 4.57 9.67 7.25
C ASN A 207 3.74 10.93 7.52
N SER A 208 3.90 11.54 8.70
CA SER A 208 3.30 12.82 9.08
C SER A 208 4.07 14.04 8.55
N LYS A 209 5.15 13.86 7.78
CA LYS A 209 6.05 14.92 7.28
C LYS A 209 6.66 15.77 8.40
N LEU A 210 6.87 15.17 9.57
CA LEU A 210 7.56 15.81 10.70
C LEU A 210 9.04 15.47 10.62
N ASN A 211 9.88 16.51 10.63
CA ASN A 211 11.33 16.35 10.53
C ASN A 211 11.94 16.28 11.92
N LEU A 212 12.83 15.32 12.12
CA LEU A 212 13.63 15.24 13.34
C LEU A 212 14.68 16.35 13.36
N ILE A 213 15.03 16.79 14.57
CA ILE A 213 16.16 17.69 14.76
C ILE A 213 17.44 17.00 14.26
N SER A 214 18.15 17.66 13.35
CA SER A 214 19.30 17.06 12.65
C SER A 214 20.65 17.69 13.00
N SER A 215 20.66 18.83 13.71
CA SER A 215 21.88 19.55 14.07
C SER A 215 22.16 19.48 15.57
N SER A 216 23.43 19.40 15.95
CA SER A 216 23.87 19.44 17.35
C SER A 216 23.40 20.71 18.07
N GLY A 217 23.51 21.87 17.43
CA GLY A 217 22.98 23.13 17.96
C GLY A 217 21.46 23.13 18.13
N GLY A 218 20.72 22.45 17.24
CA GLY A 218 19.28 22.26 17.38
C GLY A 218 18.93 21.46 18.62
N TRP A 219 19.66 20.39 18.91
CA TRP A 219 19.45 19.56 20.10
C TRP A 219 19.75 20.30 21.40
N THR A 220 20.85 21.06 21.46
CA THR A 220 21.19 21.93 22.59
C THR A 220 20.06 22.94 22.87
N ASN A 221 19.57 23.61 21.83
CA ASN A 221 18.49 24.59 21.96
C ASN A 221 17.17 23.96 22.38
N LYS A 222 16.86 22.77 21.85
CA LYS A 222 15.67 22.03 22.23
C LYS A 222 15.72 21.63 23.71
N TYR A 223 16.84 21.07 24.16
CA TYR A 223 17.04 20.72 25.56
C TYR A 223 16.89 21.94 26.48
N LYS A 224 17.53 23.08 26.15
CA LYS A 224 17.35 24.36 26.85
C LYS A 224 15.88 24.76 26.97
N SER A 225 15.10 24.62 25.90
CA SER A 225 13.67 24.97 25.90
C SER A 225 12.80 24.03 26.75
N LEU A 226 13.19 22.76 26.86
CA LEU A 226 12.42 21.76 27.61
C LEU A 226 12.72 21.79 29.11
N LYS A 227 13.95 22.15 29.50
CA LYS A 227 14.33 22.30 30.91
C LYS A 227 13.89 23.65 31.51
N SER A 228 13.70 24.67 30.67
CA SER A 228 13.28 26.00 31.13
C SER A 228 11.76 26.05 31.29
N GLY A 229 11.30 26.16 32.54
CA GLY A 229 9.90 26.02 32.91
C GLY A 229 9.52 24.56 33.17
N THR A 230 8.53 24.32 34.01
CA THR A 230 7.97 23.00 34.39
C THR A 230 7.26 22.28 33.23
N VAL A 231 7.74 22.49 32.00
CA VAL A 231 7.16 22.02 30.75
C VAL A 231 7.29 20.50 30.64
N ASP A 232 8.40 19.90 31.07
CA ASP A 232 8.63 18.46 30.98
C ASP A 232 9.33 17.91 32.23
N THR A 233 8.53 17.62 33.26
CA THR A 233 9.02 17.17 34.58
C THR A 233 9.69 15.80 34.57
N ALA A 234 9.45 14.98 33.53
CA ALA A 234 10.05 13.66 33.38
C ALA A 234 11.36 13.68 32.57
N LEU A 235 11.69 14.79 31.91
CA LEU A 235 12.80 14.89 30.96
C LEU A 235 14.11 14.35 31.54
N SER A 236 14.50 14.82 32.72
CA SER A 236 15.78 14.46 33.35
C SER A 236 15.90 12.95 33.61
N ASN A 237 14.82 12.32 34.06
CA ASN A 237 14.82 10.89 34.37
C ASN A 237 14.86 10.04 33.09
N ASP A 238 14.24 10.53 32.02
CA ASP A 238 14.16 9.78 30.75
C ASP A 238 15.48 9.79 29.98
N ILE A 239 16.17 10.95 29.94
CA ILE A 239 17.41 11.10 29.13
C ILE A 239 18.67 10.69 29.89
N SER A 240 18.58 10.51 31.21
CA SER A 240 19.69 10.07 32.07
C SER A 240 19.27 8.88 32.95
N PRO A 241 18.92 7.71 32.38
CA PRO A 241 18.76 6.50 33.18
C PRO A 241 20.09 6.16 33.85
N SER A 242 20.04 5.63 35.07
CA SER A 242 21.19 5.30 35.92
C SER A 242 22.37 4.70 35.14
N GLY A 243 23.47 5.46 35.02
CA GLY A 243 24.68 5.10 34.25
C GLY A 243 24.90 5.83 32.92
N SER A 244 24.07 6.83 32.55
CA SER A 244 24.15 7.60 31.30
C SER A 244 24.60 9.08 31.49
N PRO A 245 24.93 9.82 30.41
CA PRO A 245 25.90 10.92 30.41
C PRO A 245 25.49 12.13 31.26
N ASP A 246 26.51 12.83 31.76
CA ASP A 246 26.38 14.07 32.52
C ASP A 246 25.48 15.07 31.78
N THR A 247 24.40 15.54 32.41
CA THR A 247 23.51 16.59 31.87
C THR A 247 23.80 17.96 32.48
N SER A 248 24.99 18.13 33.10
CA SER A 248 25.44 19.37 33.75
C SER A 248 25.47 20.58 32.81
N THR A 249 25.66 20.36 31.51
CA THR A 249 25.68 21.41 30.48
C THR A 249 24.56 21.24 29.46
N ASP A 250 24.21 22.32 28.77
CA ASP A 250 23.18 22.28 27.73
C ASP A 250 23.58 21.44 26.53
N GLU A 251 24.86 21.43 26.18
CA GLU A 251 25.40 20.62 25.10
C GLU A 251 25.33 19.14 25.45
N ALA A 252 25.65 18.78 26.70
CA ALA A 252 25.59 17.40 27.15
C ALA A 252 24.14 16.93 27.30
N GLY A 253 23.24 17.78 27.81
CA GLY A 253 21.79 17.54 27.82
C GLY A 253 21.18 17.42 26.43
N GLY A 254 21.60 18.25 25.47
CA GLY A 254 21.23 18.13 24.06
C GLY A 254 21.66 16.79 23.45
N THR A 255 22.87 16.35 23.77
CA THR A 255 23.38 15.03 23.34
C THR A 255 22.58 13.88 23.95
N ALA A 256 22.29 13.94 25.24
CA ALA A 256 21.46 12.95 25.93
C ALA A 256 20.04 12.88 25.33
N LEU A 257 19.43 14.04 25.04
CA LEU A 257 18.13 14.12 24.37
C LEU A 257 18.15 13.51 22.97
N SER A 258 19.18 13.80 22.17
CA SER A 258 19.37 13.22 20.83
C SER A 258 19.46 11.69 20.89
N ASN A 259 20.28 11.16 21.81
CA ASN A 259 20.44 9.72 22.01
C ASN A 259 19.13 9.04 22.43
N TRP A 260 18.41 9.66 23.37
CA TRP A 260 17.09 9.20 23.79
C TRP A 260 16.13 9.17 22.60
N CYS A 261 16.03 10.26 21.84
CA CYS A 261 15.19 10.34 20.65
C CYS A 261 15.50 9.24 19.63
N ASN A 262 16.78 9.03 19.30
CA ASN A 262 17.20 7.98 18.35
C ASN A 262 16.82 6.57 18.81
N THR A 263 16.81 6.34 20.13
CA THR A 263 16.39 5.06 20.71
C THR A 263 14.87 4.92 20.67
N GLU A 264 14.12 5.92 21.15
CA GLU A 264 12.66 5.84 21.22
C GLU A 264 11.98 5.78 19.84
N ILE A 265 12.49 6.52 18.85
CA ILE A 265 11.90 6.48 17.49
C ILE A 265 12.07 5.12 16.82
N GLY A 266 13.08 4.33 17.23
CA GLY A 266 13.39 3.02 16.68
C GLY A 266 12.59 1.87 17.30
N LYS A 267 11.99 2.08 18.47
CA LYS A 267 11.23 1.04 19.18
C LYS A 267 10.01 0.60 18.40
N GLU A 268 9.80 -0.70 18.35
CA GLU A 268 8.60 -1.27 17.72
C GLU A 268 7.36 -0.86 18.51
N ILE A 269 6.30 -0.43 17.82
CA ILE A 269 5.14 0.18 18.49
C ILE A 269 4.54 -0.77 19.53
N HIS A 270 4.39 -2.06 19.22
CA HIS A 270 3.85 -3.04 20.17
C HIS A 270 4.72 -3.30 21.40
N SER A 271 6.00 -2.92 21.35
CA SER A 271 6.93 -3.05 22.48
C SER A 271 6.89 -1.85 23.45
N LEU A 272 6.16 -0.79 23.08
CA LEU A 272 6.07 0.42 23.90
C LEU A 272 5.36 0.12 25.23
N SER A 273 6.01 0.53 26.32
CA SER A 273 5.39 0.58 27.63
C SER A 273 4.43 1.77 27.72
N GLY A 274 3.27 1.55 28.34
CA GLY A 274 2.24 2.59 28.49
C GLY A 274 1.47 2.90 27.21
N ASN A 275 0.81 4.05 27.18
CA ASN A 275 -0.10 4.45 26.11
C ASN A 275 0.66 4.92 24.86
N TYR A 276 0.26 4.43 23.68
CA TYR A 276 0.86 4.81 22.39
C TYR A 276 0.80 6.32 22.12
N ASN A 277 -0.35 6.96 22.32
CA ASN A 277 -0.53 8.38 22.03
C ASN A 277 0.31 9.25 22.97
N ASP A 278 0.38 8.88 24.25
CA ASP A 278 1.23 9.59 25.22
C ASP A 278 2.70 9.49 24.82
N HIS A 279 3.14 8.29 24.42
CA HIS A 279 4.50 8.06 23.94
C HIS A 279 4.80 8.85 22.65
N LEU A 280 3.91 8.81 21.66
CA LEU A 280 4.03 9.56 20.41
C LEU A 280 4.10 11.07 20.68
N ASN A 281 3.25 11.59 21.55
CA ASN A 281 3.22 13.02 21.89
C ASN A 281 4.51 13.43 22.62
N LYS A 282 5.03 12.59 23.50
CA LYS A 282 6.32 12.80 24.18
C LYS A 282 7.47 12.87 23.19
N VAL A 283 7.54 11.92 22.24
CA VAL A 283 8.55 11.92 21.17
C VAL A 283 8.40 13.15 20.27
N LYS A 284 7.19 13.49 19.81
CA LYS A 284 6.94 14.70 19.01
C LYS A 284 7.42 15.96 19.72
N LYS A 285 7.09 16.10 21.01
CA LYS A 285 7.47 17.26 21.82
C LYS A 285 8.99 17.40 21.93
N ARG A 286 9.73 16.29 21.97
CA ARG A 286 11.16 16.24 22.30
C ARG A 286 12.08 16.19 21.08
N CYS A 287 11.67 15.52 20.00
CA CYS A 287 12.54 15.15 18.89
C CYS A 287 12.29 15.92 17.59
N VAL A 288 11.18 16.66 17.52
CA VAL A 288 10.75 17.53 16.41
C VAL A 288 10.82 18.98 16.86
#